data_AF-A0A932UDK3-F1
#
_entry.id   AF-A0A932UDK3-F1
#
_cell.length_a   1.000
_cell.length_b   1.000
_cell.length_c   1.000
_cell.angle_alpha   90.00
_cell.angle_beta   90.00
_cell.angle_gamma   90.00
#
_symmetry.space_group_name_H-M   'P 1'
#
loop_
_entity.id
_entity.type
_entity.pdbx_description
1 polymer ?
#
loop_
_entity_poly.entity_id
_entity_poly.type
_entity_poly.pdbx_seq_one_letter_code
_entity_poly.pdbx_strand_id
1 'polypeptide(L)'
;MKPIVFTTHARDQCSERGATEAEVVTTIRSGEKVAAKRGQHGYRMNFQYHDVWSGRRYAIKQVLAIVAEESNALVVVTVYTFYF
;
A
#
# COMPACT_ATOMS: atom_id res chain seq x y z
N MET A 1 17.02 5.79 -7.21
CA MET A 1 15.92 5.12 -6.49
C MET A 1 15.21 4.20 -7.48
N LYS A 2 14.94 2.93 -7.14
CA LYS A 2 14.23 2.03 -8.07
C LYS A 2 12.82 2.57 -8.35
N PRO A 3 12.35 2.59 -9.61
CA PRO A 3 10.96 2.95 -9.94
C PRO A 3 9.98 2.00 -9.23
N ILE A 4 8.78 2.50 -8.92
CA ILE A 4 7.68 1.70 -8.38
C ILE A 4 6.72 1.42 -9.52
N VAL A 5 6.40 0.15 -9.73
CA VAL A 5 5.50 -0.31 -10.80
C VAL A 5 4.38 -1.10 -10.18
N PHE A 6 3.14 -0.81 -10.58
CA PHE A 6 1.96 -1.52 -10.12
C PHE A 6 1.59 -2.61 -11.12
N THR A 7 1.37 -3.82 -10.61
CA THR A 7 0.64 -4.84 -11.37
C THR A 7 -0.80 -4.38 -11.59
N THR A 8 -1.48 -4.90 -12.62
CA THR A 8 -2.91 -4.64 -12.82
C THR A 8 -3.71 -4.99 -11.57
N HIS A 9 -3.44 -6.14 -10.98
CA HIS A 9 -4.07 -6.58 -9.73
C HIS A 9 -3.87 -5.60 -8.57
N ALA A 10 -2.67 -5.03 -8.41
CA ALA A 10 -2.43 -4.04 -7.37
C ALA A 10 -3.18 -2.73 -7.60
N ARG A 11 -3.36 -2.30 -8.85
CA ARG A 11 -4.18 -1.13 -9.18
C ARG A 11 -5.65 -1.35 -8.85
N ASP A 12 -6.18 -2.53 -9.22
CA ASP A 12 -7.56 -2.91 -8.90
C ASP A 12 -7.76 -2.96 -7.38
N GLN A 13 -6.80 -3.51 -6.64
CA GLN A 13 -6.87 -3.50 -5.17
C GLN A 13 -6.83 -2.09 -4.57
N CYS A 14 -6.16 -1.12 -5.20
CA CYS A 14 -6.17 0.26 -4.71
C CYS A 14 -7.59 0.80 -4.73
N SER A 15 -8.29 0.71 -5.87
CA SER A 15 -9.66 1.21 -6.00
C SER A 15 -10.65 0.41 -5.13
N GLU A 16 -10.58 -0.91 -5.14
CA GLU A 16 -11.48 -1.78 -4.36
C GLU A 16 -11.36 -1.58 -2.85
N ARG A 17 -10.17 -1.21 -2.36
CA ARG A 17 -9.86 -1.13 -0.93
C ARG A 17 -9.77 0.31 -0.41
N GLY A 18 -9.89 1.30 -1.29
CA GLY A 18 -9.88 2.71 -0.91
C GLY A 18 -8.48 3.26 -0.64
N ALA A 19 -7.46 2.71 -1.30
CA ALA A 19 -6.12 3.29 -1.37
C ALA A 19 -5.92 4.02 -2.71
N THR A 20 -5.05 5.01 -2.73
CA THR A 20 -4.56 5.62 -3.96
C THR A 20 -3.14 5.12 -4.30
N GLU A 21 -2.76 5.14 -5.58
CA GLU A 21 -1.38 4.83 -5.97
C GLU A 21 -0.37 5.77 -5.27
N ALA A 22 -0.74 7.03 -5.04
CA ALA A 22 0.10 8.00 -4.33
C ALA A 22 0.34 7.61 -2.87
N GLU A 23 -0.69 7.16 -2.15
CA GLU A 23 -0.55 6.64 -0.78
C GLU A 23 0.34 5.39 -0.76
N VAL A 24 0.19 4.49 -1.71
CA VAL A 24 1.03 3.30 -1.83
C VAL A 24 2.49 3.67 -2.11
N VAL A 25 2.76 4.59 -3.04
CA VAL A 25 4.11 5.08 -3.33
C VAL A 25 4.73 5.70 -2.09
N THR A 26 3.99 6.56 -1.38
CA THR A 26 4.44 7.21 -0.14
C THR A 26 4.75 6.16 0.94
N THR A 27 3.89 5.16 1.07
CA THR A 27 4.08 4.03 1.98
C THR A 27 5.37 3.26 1.68
N ILE A 28 5.67 2.99 0.41
CA ILE A 28 6.90 2.28 0.02
C ILE A 28 8.15 3.14 0.23
N ARG A 29 8.06 4.47 0.06
CA ARG A 29 9.22 5.36 0.18
C ARG A 29 9.56 5.73 1.63
N SER A 30 8.56 5.91 2.46
CA SER A 30 8.70 6.56 3.77
C SER A 30 8.03 5.80 4.91
N GLY A 31 7.27 4.75 4.59
CA GLY A 31 6.62 3.91 5.59
C GLY A 31 7.58 2.99 6.32
N GLU A 32 7.06 2.37 7.38
CA GLU A 32 7.74 1.36 8.17
C GLU A 32 7.91 0.07 7.33
N LYS A 33 9.14 -0.46 7.27
CA LYS A 33 9.38 -1.76 6.67
C LYS A 33 8.91 -2.87 7.62
N VAL A 34 8.09 -3.77 7.12
CA VAL A 34 7.55 -4.91 7.87
C VAL A 34 7.91 -6.24 7.20
N ALA A 35 7.94 -7.31 7.98
CA ALA A 35 8.19 -8.64 7.46
C ALA A 35 7.08 -9.07 6.50
N ALA A 36 7.47 -9.61 5.35
CA ALA A 36 6.56 -10.22 4.38
C ALA A 36 7.06 -11.63 4.01
N LYS A 37 6.19 -12.42 3.37
CA LYS A 37 6.51 -13.82 3.03
C LYS A 37 7.45 -13.86 1.80
N ARG A 38 8.30 -14.90 1.74
CA ARG A 38 9.02 -15.37 0.53
C ARG A 38 9.70 -14.27 -0.30
N GLY A 39 10.71 -13.60 0.26
CA GLY A 39 11.54 -12.64 -0.50
C GLY A 39 10.84 -11.35 -0.91
N GLN A 40 9.62 -11.12 -0.41
CA GLN A 40 8.90 -9.86 -0.58
C GLN A 40 9.21 -8.92 0.58
N HIS A 41 8.94 -7.63 0.37
CA HIS A 41 9.04 -6.58 1.38
C HIS A 41 7.66 -6.00 1.66
N GLY A 42 7.31 -5.88 2.93
CA GLY A 42 6.12 -5.14 3.35
C GLY A 42 6.50 -3.71 3.73
N TYR A 43 5.65 -2.77 3.36
CA TYR A 43 5.76 -1.37 3.78
C TYR A 43 4.43 -0.89 4.31
N ARG A 44 4.42 -0.22 5.45
CA ARG A 44 3.20 0.19 6.15
C ARG A 44 3.24 1.65 6.56
N MET A 45 2.13 2.36 6.36
CA MET A 45 2.01 3.76 6.76
C MET A 45 0.56 4.11 7.12
N ASN A 46 0.39 4.96 8.13
CA ASN A 46 -0.89 5.52 8.52
C ASN A 46 -1.09 6.90 7.88
N PHE A 47 -2.31 7.16 7.44
CA PHE A 47 -2.78 8.42 6.87
C PHE A 47 -3.95 8.93 7.70
N GLN A 48 -4.00 10.24 7.91
CA GLN A 48 -5.23 10.88 8.38
C GLN A 48 -6.28 10.72 7.28
N TYR A 49 -7.42 10.13 7.63
CA TYR A 49 -8.48 9.77 6.67
C TYR A 49 -9.73 10.62 6.90
N HIS A 50 -10.22 10.67 8.15
CA HIS A 50 -11.39 11.45 8.56
C HIS A 50 -12.63 11.33 7.65
N ASP A 51 -12.81 10.18 7.03
CA ASP A 51 -13.85 9.93 6.03
C ASP A 51 -14.54 8.59 6.29
N VAL A 52 -15.53 8.25 5.46
CA VAL A 52 -16.37 7.08 5.57
C VAL A 52 -15.87 5.97 4.65
N TRP A 53 -15.63 4.80 5.22
CA TRP A 53 -15.40 3.57 4.48
C TRP A 53 -16.48 2.54 4.84
N SER A 54 -17.14 1.97 3.82
CA SER A 54 -18.21 0.97 4.00
C SER A 54 -19.28 1.38 5.04
N GLY A 55 -19.71 2.65 4.99
CA GLY A 55 -20.75 3.20 5.87
C GLY A 55 -20.31 3.50 7.31
N ARG A 56 -19.02 3.37 7.66
CA ARG A 56 -18.48 3.74 8.97
C ARG A 56 -17.41 4.83 8.84
N ARG A 57 -17.40 5.78 9.76
CA ARG A 57 -16.40 6.86 9.80
C ARG A 57 -15.14 6.39 10.51
N TYR A 58 -13.99 6.67 9.92
CA TYR A 58 -12.67 6.32 10.45
C TYR A 58 -11.77 7.54 10.48
N ALA A 59 -11.00 7.68 11.55
CA ALA A 59 -10.03 8.77 11.66
C ALA A 59 -8.76 8.43 10.89
N ILE A 60 -8.34 7.16 10.93
CA ILE A 60 -7.07 6.71 10.36
C ILE A 60 -7.31 5.63 9.32
N LYS A 61 -6.60 5.75 8.20
CA LYS A 61 -6.42 4.68 7.22
C LYS A 61 -4.96 4.25 7.22
N GLN A 62 -4.71 2.95 7.34
CA GLN A 62 -3.38 2.37 7.20
C GLN A 62 -3.28 1.66 5.86
N VAL A 63 -2.25 1.97 5.10
CA VAL A 63 -1.91 1.25 3.86
C VAL A 63 -0.75 0.31 4.16
N LEU A 64 -0.88 -0.94 3.70
CA LEU A 64 0.19 -1.93 3.69
C LEU A 64 0.42 -2.41 2.25
N ALA A 65 1.59 -2.08 1.71
CA ALA A 65 2.01 -2.51 0.38
C ALA A 65 2.96 -3.70 0.48
N ILE A 66 2.69 -4.76 -0.27
CA ILE A 66 3.58 -5.91 -0.45
C ILE A 66 4.26 -5.77 -1.80
N VAL A 67 5.59 -5.76 -1.76
CA VAL A 67 6.45 -5.41 -2.88
C VAL A 67 7.41 -6.57 -3.16
N ALA A 68 7.49 -6.98 -4.42
CA ALA A 68 8.59 -7.79 -4.91
C ALA A 68 9.71 -6.84 -5.37
N GLU A 69 10.91 -7.01 -4.84
CA GLU A 69 12.07 -6.25 -5.27
C GLU A 69 12.77 -6.96 -6.42
N GLU A 70 12.72 -6.36 -7.61
CA GLU A 70 13.44 -6.82 -8.80
C GLU A 70 14.69 -5.97 -9.02
N SER A 71 15.54 -6.39 -9.97
CA SER A 71 16.79 -5.71 -10.31
C SER A 71 16.56 -4.23 -10.64
N ASN A 72 15.49 -3.94 -11.39
CA ASN A 72 15.25 -2.62 -11.98
C ASN A 72 14.03 -1.90 -11.40
N ALA A 73 13.21 -2.54 -10.57
CA ALA A 73 11.97 -1.97 -10.07
C ALA A 73 11.55 -2.54 -8.72
N LEU A 74 10.68 -1.79 -8.04
CA LEU A 74 9.87 -2.26 -6.92
C LEU A 74 8.47 -2.55 -7.46
N VAL A 75 8.12 -3.82 -7.58
CA VAL A 75 6.85 -4.26 -8.16
C VAL A 75 5.82 -4.45 -7.05
N VAL A 76 4.75 -3.65 -7.08
CA VAL A 76 3.65 -3.76 -6.13
C VAL A 76 2.75 -4.93 -6.52
N VAL A 77 2.64 -5.90 -5.62
CA VAL A 77 1.90 -7.15 -5.86
C VAL A 77 0.55 -7.12 -5.13
N THR A 78 0.54 -6.63 -3.89
CA THR A 78 -0.66 -6.61 -3.05
C THR A 78 -0.73 -5.32 -2.24
N VAL A 79 -1.92 -4.75 -2.12
CA VAL A 79 -2.21 -3.54 -1.35
C VAL A 79 -3.33 -3.85 -0.37
N TYR A 80 -3.07 -3.72 0.93
CA TYR A 80 -4.10 -3.80 1.97
C TYR A 80 -4.38 -2.41 2.54
N THR A 81 -5.62 -2.21 2.96
CA THR A 81 -6.04 -1.04 3.74
C THR A 81 -6.71 -1.50 5.02
N PHE A 82 -6.38 -0.86 6.12
CA PHE A 82 -7.04 -1.03 7.40
C PHE A 82 -7.57 0.31 7.86
N TYR A 83 -8.75 0.31 8.47
CA TYR A 83 -9.43 1.53 8.89
C TYR A 83 -9.66 1.47 10.40
N PHE A 84 -9.30 2.54 11.11
CA PHE A 84 -9.33 2.66 12.57
C PHE A 84 -10.07 3.92 13.03
#